data_AF-A0A969KNJ4-F1
#
_entry.id   AF-A0A969KNJ4-F1
#
_cell.length_a   1.000
_cell.length_b   1.000
_cell.length_c   1.000
_cell.angle_alpha   90.00
_cell.angle_beta   90.00
_cell.angle_gamma   90.00
#
_symmetry.space_group_name_H-M   'P 1'
#
loop_
_entity.id
_entity.type
_entity.pdbx_description
1 polymer ?
#
loop_
_entity_poly.entity_id
_entity_poly.type
_entity_poly.pdbx_seq_one_letter_code
_entity_poly.pdbx_strand_id
1 'polypeptide(L)' 'MRIHSGSGEDTSIDLFWTQSEAIWRSGVTARLLDSQDKVMDTVAVP' A
#
# COMPACT_ATOMS: atom_id res chain seq x y z
N MET A 1 -8.01 5.80 -2.42
CA MET A 1 -6.81 5.71 -1.57
C MET A 1 -5.62 5.35 -2.45
N ARG A 2 -4.44 5.91 -2.19
CA ARG A 2 -3.20 5.62 -2.92
C ARG A 2 -2.12 5.20 -1.94
N ILE A 3 -1.24 4.31 -2.38
CA ILE A 3 -0.12 3.82 -1.59
C ILE A 3 1.16 4.19 -2.32
N HIS A 4 2.08 4.83 -1.61
CA HIS A 4 3.34 5.32 -2.17
C HIS A 4 4.54 4.60 -1.54
N SER A 5 5.49 4.18 -2.39
CA SER A 5 6.84 3.88 -1.93
C SER A 5 7.63 5.16 -1.74
N GLY A 6 8.05 5.39 -0.51
CA GLY A 6 8.79 6.57 -0.09
C GLY A 6 8.31 7.06 1.27
N SER A 7 8.99 8.11 1.75
CA SER A 7 8.56 8.86 2.93
C SER A 7 7.44 9.84 2.58
N GLY A 8 6.51 10.04 3.51
CA GLY A 8 5.46 11.05 3.44
C GLY A 8 4.63 11.01 4.72
N GLU A 9 3.63 11.86 4.78
CA GLU A 9 2.67 11.90 5.89
C GLU A 9 1.39 11.18 5.48
N ASP A 10 0.94 10.25 6.32
CA ASP A 10 -0.31 9.54 6.07
C ASP A 10 -1.50 10.49 6.16
N THR A 11 -2.38 10.39 5.18
CA THR A 11 -3.66 11.09 5.14
C THR A 11 -4.80 10.11 4.94
N SER A 12 -6.04 10.58 4.94
CA SER A 12 -7.21 9.74 4.65
C SER A 12 -7.23 9.18 3.22
N ILE A 13 -6.40 9.70 2.31
CA ILE A 13 -6.38 9.30 0.89
C ILE A 13 -5.02 8.84 0.38
N ASP A 14 -3.93 9.11 1.10
CA ASP A 14 -2.56 8.75 0.73
C ASP A 14 -1.86 8.09 1.93
N LEU A 15 -1.21 6.96 1.69
CA LEU A 15 -0.44 6.21 2.68
C LEU A 15 1.01 6.04 2.23
N PHE A 16 1.95 6.18 3.16
CA PHE A 16 3.40 6.09 2.94
C PHE A 16 4.04 5.10 3.90
N TRP A 17 4.76 4.13 3.35
CA TRP A 17 5.37 3.04 4.12
C TRP A 17 6.91 3.09 4.21
N THR A 18 7.51 4.24 3.87
CA THR A 18 8.95 4.54 4.01
C THR A 18 9.92 3.58 3.33
N GLN A 19 9.43 2.70 2.43
CA GLN A 19 10.29 1.87 1.58
C GLN A 19 10.81 2.65 0.38
N SER A 20 12.08 2.45 0.03
CA SER A 20 12.71 3.11 -1.12
C SER A 20 12.09 2.70 -2.47
N GLU A 21 11.49 1.50 -2.54
CA GLU A 21 10.93 0.94 -3.77
C GLU A 21 9.65 0.14 -3.47
N ALA A 22 8.88 -0.17 -4.52
CA ALA A 22 7.75 -1.09 -4.39
C ALA A 22 8.28 -2.52 -4.21
N ILE A 23 7.92 -3.19 -3.11
CA ILE A 23 8.38 -4.57 -2.87
C ILE A 23 7.49 -5.62 -3.57
N TRP A 24 6.39 -5.18 -4.18
CA TRP A 24 5.44 -6.07 -4.85
C TRP A 24 5.86 -6.38 -6.29
N ARG A 25 5.61 -7.62 -6.73
CA ARG A 25 5.89 -8.06 -8.10
C ARG A 25 4.72 -7.72 -9.02
N SER A 26 5.01 -7.36 -10.26
CA SER A 26 3.98 -7.21 -11.31
C SER A 26 3.13 -8.49 -11.42
N GLY A 27 1.83 -8.33 -11.67
CA GLY A 27 0.87 -9.42 -11.82
C GLY A 27 0.40 -10.05 -10.50
N VAL A 28 0.81 -9.53 -9.34
CA VAL A 28 0.28 -9.96 -8.04
C VAL A 28 -0.78 -8.99 -7.53
N THR A 29 -1.50 -9.42 -6.50
CA THR A 29 -2.50 -8.60 -5.81
C THR A 29 -1.94 -8.17 -4.45
N ALA A 30 -1.77 -6.86 -4.26
CA ALA A 30 -1.42 -6.29 -2.96
C ALA A 30 -2.70 -6.03 -2.14
N ARG A 31 -2.64 -6.30 -0.84
CA ARG A 31 -3.75 -6.11 0.11
C ARG A 31 -3.32 -5.12 1.19
N LEU A 32 -4.17 -4.14 1.46
CA LEU A 32 -4.03 -3.30 2.64
C LEU A 32 -4.82 -3.95 3.78
N LEU A 33 -4.15 -4.17 4.91
CA LEU A 33 -4.74 -4.72 6.12
C LEU A 33 -4.80 -3.63 7.20
N ASP A 34 -5.85 -3.64 8.02
CA ASP A 34 -5.84 -2.88 9.27
C ASP A 34 -5.06 -3.61 10.38
N SER A 35 -5.01 -3.03 11.59
CA SER A 35 -4.31 -3.61 12.74
C SER A 35 -4.94 -4.90 13.28
N GLN A 36 -6.09 -5.33 12.75
CA GLN A 36 -6.78 -6.57 13.10
C GLN A 36 -6.74 -7.59 11.95
N ASP A 37 -5.82 -7.42 11.00
CA ASP A 37 -5.65 -8.25 9.80
C ASP A 37 -6.87 -8.27 8.85
N LYS A 38 -7.78 -7.30 8.98
CA LYS A 38 -8.92 -7.18 8.06
C LYS A 38 -8.49 -6.48 6.78
N VAL A 39 -8.92 -7.00 5.64
CA VAL A 39 -8.69 -6.36 4.33
C VAL A 39 -9.49 -5.07 4.21
N MET A 40 -8.77 -3.97 4.05
CA MET A 40 -9.33 -2.65 3.84
C MET A 40 -9.39 -2.30 2.35
N ASP A 41 -8.40 -2.73 1.57
CA ASP A 41 -8.34 -2.48 0.12
C ASP A 41 -7.49 -3.53 -0.60
N THR A 42 -7.62 -3.61 -1.92
CA THR A 42 -6.91 -4.56 -2.77
C THR A 42 -6.58 -3.94 -4.13
N VAL A 43 -5.33 -4.03 -4.55
CA VAL A 43 -4.85 -3.46 -5.82
C VAL A 43 -4.11 -4.51 -6.64
N ALA A 44 -4.42 -4.59 -7.93
CA ALA A 44 -3.65 -5.37 -8.89
C ALA A 44 -2.38 -4.57 -9.24
N VAL A 45 -1.22 -5.17 -9.01
CA VAL A 45 0.07 -4.56 -9.35
C VAL A 45 0.26 -4.71 -10.87
N PRO A 46 0.34 -3.59 -11.62
CA PRO A 46 0.42 -3.61 -13.07
C PRO A 46 1.71 -4.28 -13.58
#